data_AF-A0A1A9WTV6-F1
#
_entry.id   AF-A0A1A9WTV6-F1
#
_cell.length_a   1.000
_cell.length_b   1.000
_cell.length_c   1.000
_cell.angle_alpha   90.00
_cell.angle_beta   90.00
_cell.angle_gamma   90.00
#
_symmetry.space_group_name_H-M   'P 1'
#
loop_
_entity.id
_entity.type
_entity.pdbx_description
1 polymer ?
#
loop_
_entity_poly.entity_id
_entity_poly.type
_entity_poly.pdbx_seq_one_letter_code
_entity_poly.pdbx_strand_id
1 'polypeptide(L)'
;MTLSVKCCFLTVYTILIVLLSTWTRAQQPRRDDEYPPPQILKLARPFHDICVEQTGVKEEAIKEFSDGEIHEDEALKCYMNCLFHEFDVVDDNGDVHLEKLFSKIPAAIRDLLINASKGCVHPEGDTLCHKAWWFHQCWKKADPVHYFLP
;
A
#
# COMPACT_ATOMS: atom_id res chain seq x y z
N MET A 1 53.92 -3.82 12.23
CA MET A 1 53.19 -3.11 11.16
C MET A 1 52.00 -3.88 10.58
N THR A 2 51.83 -5.17 10.86
CA THR A 2 50.77 -6.02 10.27
C THR A 2 49.46 -6.07 11.06
N LEU A 3 49.47 -5.75 12.36
CA LEU A 3 48.28 -5.80 13.23
C LEU A 3 47.36 -4.59 13.05
N SER A 4 47.93 -3.38 12.87
CA SER A 4 47.18 -2.13 12.66
C SER A 4 46.41 -2.14 11.33
N VAL A 5 47.01 -2.71 10.28
CA VAL A 5 46.42 -2.81 8.95
C VAL A 5 45.24 -3.78 8.93
N LYS A 6 45.34 -4.94 9.61
CA LYS A 6 44.23 -5.92 9.72
C LYS A 6 43.03 -5.37 10.49
N CYS A 7 43.26 -4.57 11.53
CA CYS A 7 42.20 -3.91 12.28
C CYS A 7 41.45 -2.89 11.41
N CYS A 8 42.18 -2.15 10.56
CA CYS A 8 41.61 -1.17 9.64
C CYS A 8 40.76 -1.81 8.51
N PHE A 9 41.15 -2.98 8.00
CA PHE A 9 40.34 -3.71 7.01
C PHE A 9 39.05 -4.28 7.60
N LEU A 10 39.10 -4.79 8.84
CA LEU A 10 37.92 -5.33 9.52
C LEU A 10 36.89 -4.25 9.85
N THR A 11 37.35 -3.07 10.30
CA THR A 11 36.46 -1.94 10.59
C THR A 11 35.81 -1.38 9.33
N VAL A 12 36.55 -1.23 8.23
CA VAL A 12 36.00 -0.80 6.93
C VAL A 12 34.96 -1.79 6.40
N TYR A 13 35.20 -3.10 6.54
CA TYR A 13 34.26 -4.14 6.12
C TYR A 13 32.96 -4.12 6.95
N THR A 14 33.05 -3.93 8.27
CA THR A 14 31.87 -3.79 9.13
C THR A 14 31.08 -2.51 8.83
N ILE A 15 31.76 -1.39 8.53
CA ILE A 15 31.10 -0.14 8.14
C ILE A 15 30.40 -0.33 6.79
N LEU A 16 31.02 -1.01 5.82
CA LEU A 16 30.40 -1.35 4.54
C LEU A 16 29.18 -2.27 4.70
N ILE A 17 29.22 -3.28 5.58
CA ILE A 17 28.06 -4.15 5.87
C ILE A 17 26.94 -3.35 6.54
N VAL A 18 27.26 -2.50 7.52
CA VAL A 18 26.27 -1.65 8.19
C VAL A 18 25.65 -0.67 7.20
N LEU A 19 26.45 -0.05 6.33
CA LEU A 19 25.95 0.82 5.26
C LEU A 19 25.11 0.03 4.24
N LEU A 20 25.53 -1.16 3.80
CA LEU A 20 24.69 -2.00 2.92
C LEU A 20 23.36 -2.41 3.58
N SER A 21 23.38 -2.69 4.88
CA SER A 21 22.18 -3.06 5.65
C SER A 21 21.23 -1.90 5.94
N THR A 22 21.71 -0.65 5.94
CA THR A 22 20.84 0.53 6.09
C THR A 22 20.21 0.95 4.77
N TRP A 23 20.79 0.56 3.62
CA TRP A 23 20.24 0.84 2.29
C TRP A 23 19.13 -0.15 1.88
N THR A 24 19.12 -1.37 2.43
CA THR A 24 18.08 -2.39 2.13
C THR A 24 16.88 -2.34 3.05
N ARG A 25 16.77 -1.35 3.94
CA ARG A 25 15.55 -1.14 4.72
C ARG A 25 14.49 -0.50 3.82
N ALA A 26 14.00 -1.25 2.83
CA ALA A 26 12.65 -1.07 2.33
C ALA A 26 11.77 -0.90 3.56
N GLN A 27 11.16 0.28 3.69
CA GLN A 27 10.33 0.62 4.84
C GLN A 27 9.26 -0.46 4.98
N GLN A 28 9.43 -1.35 5.97
CA GLN A 28 8.51 -2.45 6.19
C GLN A 28 7.14 -1.88 6.58
N PRO A 29 6.03 -2.48 6.12
CA PRO A 29 4.70 -2.04 6.51
C PRO A 29 4.54 -2.17 8.03
N ARG A 30 3.92 -1.17 8.65
CA ARG A 30 3.54 -1.20 10.05
C ARG A 30 2.37 -2.17 10.21
N ARG A 31 2.61 -3.28 10.91
CA ARG A 31 1.63 -4.34 11.23
C ARG A 31 1.72 -4.73 12.71
N ASP A 32 1.68 -3.73 13.59
CA ASP A 32 1.59 -3.93 15.03
C ASP A 32 0.14 -4.07 15.48
N ASP A 33 -0.10 -4.35 16.75
CA ASP A 33 -1.46 -4.59 17.29
C ASP A 33 -2.39 -3.37 17.16
N GLU A 34 -1.84 -2.17 16.88
CA GLU A 34 -2.59 -0.94 16.73
C GLU A 34 -2.87 -0.58 15.26
N TYR A 35 -2.12 -1.12 14.30
CA TYR A 35 -2.17 -0.71 12.89
C TYR A 35 -2.08 -1.89 11.90
N PRO A 36 -2.99 -1.97 10.88
CA PRO A 36 -4.10 -1.08 10.62
C PRO A 36 -5.15 -1.09 11.74
N PRO A 37 -5.83 0.03 12.04
CA PRO A 37 -6.75 0.08 13.17
C PRO A 37 -7.78 -1.07 13.10
N PRO A 38 -7.88 -1.95 14.12
CA PRO A 38 -8.69 -3.16 14.04
C PRO A 38 -10.17 -2.89 13.76
N GLN A 39 -10.69 -1.75 14.20
CA GLN A 39 -12.08 -1.35 13.94
C GLN A 39 -12.30 -1.01 12.46
N ILE A 40 -11.30 -0.45 11.77
CA ILE A 40 -11.37 -0.15 10.33
C ILE A 40 -11.36 -1.46 9.52
N LEU A 41 -10.50 -2.42 9.88
CA LEU A 41 -10.50 -3.74 9.24
C LEU A 41 -11.84 -4.47 9.41
N LYS A 42 -12.45 -4.38 10.60
CA LYS A 42 -13.80 -4.92 10.83
C LYS A 42 -14.87 -4.24 9.99
N LEU A 43 -14.76 -2.93 9.80
CA LEU A 43 -15.70 -2.16 8.98
C LEU A 43 -15.54 -2.44 7.48
N ALA A 44 -14.32 -2.69 7.03
CA ALA A 44 -14.00 -3.01 5.63
C ALA A 44 -14.37 -4.45 5.23
N ARG A 45 -14.39 -5.39 6.19
CA ARG A 45 -14.60 -6.83 5.93
C ARG A 45 -15.79 -7.16 5.03
N PRO A 46 -17.02 -6.62 5.23
CA PRO A 46 -18.14 -6.98 4.35
C PRO A 46 -17.90 -6.60 2.87
N PHE A 47 -17.22 -5.48 2.64
CA PHE A 47 -16.89 -5.01 1.30
C PHE A 47 -15.74 -5.82 0.68
N HIS A 48 -14.75 -6.20 1.49
CA HIS A 48 -13.73 -7.17 1.09
C HIS A 48 -14.38 -8.48 0.65
N ASP A 49 -15.26 -9.07 1.46
CA ASP A 49 -15.92 -10.34 1.17
C ASP A 49 -16.71 -10.28 -0.16
N ILE A 50 -17.46 -9.19 -0.38
CA ILE A 50 -18.18 -8.93 -1.65
C ILE A 50 -17.21 -8.86 -2.83
N CYS A 51 -16.14 -8.07 -2.70
CA CYS A 51 -15.23 -7.84 -3.80
C CYS A 51 -14.35 -9.06 -4.12
N VAL A 52 -13.98 -9.87 -3.13
CA VAL A 52 -13.34 -11.18 -3.35
C VAL A 52 -14.26 -12.09 -4.15
N GLU A 53 -15.53 -12.20 -3.75
CA GLU A 53 -16.53 -13.03 -4.46
C GLU A 53 -16.74 -12.56 -5.90
N GLN A 54 -16.92 -11.25 -6.11
CA GLN A 54 -17.21 -10.70 -7.44
C GLN A 54 -16.03 -10.80 -8.41
N THR A 55 -14.80 -10.65 -7.92
CA THR A 55 -13.62 -10.55 -8.79
C THR A 55 -12.85 -11.86 -8.91
N GLY A 56 -13.02 -12.79 -7.96
CA GLY A 56 -12.24 -14.02 -7.89
C GLY A 56 -10.77 -13.78 -7.55
N VAL A 57 -10.42 -12.61 -7.01
CA VAL A 57 -9.06 -12.33 -6.54
C VAL A 57 -8.68 -13.32 -5.44
N LYS A 58 -7.40 -13.71 -5.42
CA LYS A 58 -6.86 -14.57 -4.38
C LYS A 58 -6.45 -13.76 -3.17
N GLU A 59 -6.74 -14.26 -1.98
CA GLU A 59 -6.30 -13.67 -0.71
C GLU A 59 -4.79 -13.43 -0.67
N GLU A 60 -4.02 -14.34 -1.26
CA GLU A 60 -2.56 -14.20 -1.32
C GLU A 60 -2.13 -13.00 -2.17
N ALA A 61 -2.86 -12.66 -3.23
CA ALA A 61 -2.58 -11.49 -4.06
C ALA A 61 -2.90 -10.19 -3.31
N ILE A 62 -4.03 -10.13 -2.59
CA ILE A 62 -4.36 -8.98 -1.72
C ILE A 62 -3.27 -8.81 -0.65
N LYS A 63 -2.91 -9.89 0.03
CA LYS A 63 -1.91 -9.87 1.10
C LYS A 63 -0.52 -9.46 0.60
N GLU A 64 -0.07 -10.01 -0.53
CA GLU A 64 1.23 -9.65 -1.10
C GLU A 64 1.24 -8.18 -1.53
N PHE A 65 0.15 -7.67 -2.11
CA PHE A 65 0.09 -6.25 -2.46
C PHE A 65 0.06 -5.35 -1.23
N SER A 66 -0.66 -5.75 -0.17
CA SER A 66 -0.72 -5.01 1.09
C SER A 66 0.63 -4.97 1.82
N ASP A 67 1.24 -6.14 2.02
CA ASP A 67 2.34 -6.32 2.98
C ASP A 67 3.70 -6.61 2.33
N GLY A 68 3.70 -7.07 1.09
CA GLY A 68 4.88 -7.39 0.30
C GLY A 68 5.11 -6.40 -0.82
N GLU A 69 5.42 -6.91 -2.00
CA GLU A 69 5.79 -6.11 -3.17
C GLU A 69 4.59 -5.76 -4.07
N ILE A 70 4.71 -4.61 -4.74
CA ILE A 70 3.76 -4.23 -5.80
C ILE A 70 3.88 -5.24 -6.93
N HIS A 71 2.76 -5.84 -7.29
CA HIS A 71 2.64 -6.76 -8.42
C HIS A 71 1.38 -6.48 -9.22
N GLU A 72 1.30 -7.09 -10.39
CA GLU A 72 0.15 -6.99 -11.27
C GLU A 72 -0.64 -8.30 -11.29
N ASP A 73 -1.92 -8.19 -11.00
CA ASP A 73 -2.91 -9.26 -11.12
C ASP A 73 -4.25 -8.61 -11.53
N GLU A 74 -4.88 -9.11 -12.60
CA GLU A 74 -6.09 -8.48 -13.15
C GLU A 74 -7.29 -8.55 -12.19
N ALA A 75 -7.44 -9.65 -11.45
CA ALA A 75 -8.50 -9.76 -10.46
C ALA A 75 -8.25 -8.80 -9.29
N LEU A 76 -6.99 -8.61 -8.88
CA LEU A 76 -6.61 -7.63 -7.85
C LEU A 76 -6.87 -6.19 -8.28
N LYS A 77 -6.56 -5.83 -9.54
CA LYS A 77 -6.88 -4.51 -10.09
C LYS A 77 -8.39 -4.23 -9.99
N CYS A 78 -9.21 -5.21 -10.37
CA CYS A 78 -10.66 -5.07 -10.27
C CYS A 78 -11.20 -5.16 -8.84
N TYR A 79 -10.52 -5.87 -7.93
CA TYR A 79 -10.82 -5.86 -6.48
C TYR A 79 -10.68 -4.44 -5.91
N MET A 80 -9.57 -3.76 -6.22
CA MET A 80 -9.36 -2.37 -5.81
C MET A 80 -10.44 -1.44 -6.37
N ASN A 81 -10.86 -1.63 -7.63
CA ASN A 81 -11.97 -0.88 -8.20
C ASN A 81 -13.29 -1.17 -7.49
N CYS A 82 -13.61 -2.44 -7.26
CA CYS A 82 -14.81 -2.86 -6.55
C CYS A 82 -14.91 -2.18 -5.18
N LEU A 83 -13.83 -2.13 -4.40
CA LEU A 83 -13.83 -1.43 -3.11
C LEU A 83 -14.25 0.04 -3.24
N PHE A 84 -13.78 0.76 -4.26
CA PHE A 84 -14.20 2.15 -4.47
C PHE A 84 -15.69 2.28 -4.79
N HIS A 85 -16.26 1.34 -5.54
CA HIS A 85 -17.70 1.29 -5.80
C HIS A 85 -18.50 0.94 -4.55
N GLU A 86 -18.08 -0.06 -3.79
CA GLU A 86 -18.75 -0.54 -2.58
C GLU A 86 -18.70 0.48 -1.44
N PHE A 87 -17.62 1.25 -1.32
CA PHE A 87 -17.56 2.41 -0.42
C PHE A 87 -18.33 3.63 -0.95
N ASP A 88 -18.85 3.55 -2.17
CA ASP A 88 -19.52 4.62 -2.88
C ASP A 88 -18.64 5.89 -2.87
N VAL A 89 -17.41 5.78 -3.38
CA VAL A 89 -16.45 6.89 -3.50
C VAL A 89 -16.05 7.20 -4.94
N VAL A 90 -16.81 6.67 -5.90
CA VAL A 90 -16.69 6.96 -7.33
C VAL A 90 -17.66 8.06 -7.78
N ASP A 91 -17.39 8.66 -8.93
CA ASP A 91 -18.28 9.55 -9.67
C ASP A 91 -19.23 8.77 -10.61
N ASP A 92 -20.04 9.49 -11.39
CA ASP A 92 -21.03 8.90 -12.31
C ASP A 92 -20.40 8.07 -13.45
N ASN A 93 -19.11 8.24 -13.72
CA ASN A 93 -18.36 7.48 -14.72
C ASN A 93 -17.64 6.26 -14.10
N GLY A 94 -17.73 6.09 -12.77
CA GLY A 94 -17.01 5.06 -12.02
C GLY A 94 -15.57 5.45 -11.68
N ASP A 95 -15.16 6.69 -11.93
CA ASP A 95 -13.84 7.19 -11.57
C ASP A 95 -13.77 7.58 -10.09
N VAL A 96 -12.63 7.34 -9.44
CA VAL A 96 -12.46 7.66 -8.01
C VAL A 96 -12.60 9.16 -7.76
N HIS A 97 -13.58 9.54 -6.97
CA HIS A 97 -13.80 10.93 -6.56
C HIS A 97 -13.04 11.20 -5.24
N LEU A 98 -11.82 11.72 -5.33
CA LEU A 98 -10.91 11.88 -4.18
C LEU A 98 -11.52 12.65 -2.99
N GLU A 99 -12.31 13.69 -3.23
CA GLU A 99 -12.98 14.42 -2.13
C GLU A 99 -14.02 13.54 -1.39
N LYS A 100 -14.77 12.72 -2.13
CA LYS A 100 -15.73 11.77 -1.59
C LYS A 100 -14.99 10.69 -0.79
N LEU A 101 -13.90 10.18 -1.33
CA LEU A 101 -12.99 9.25 -0.64
C LEU A 101 -12.50 9.84 0.69
N PHE A 102 -11.93 11.05 0.69
CA PHE A 102 -11.40 11.66 1.92
C PHE A 102 -12.49 11.95 2.96
N SER A 103 -13.71 12.30 2.52
CA SER A 103 -14.82 12.56 3.44
C SER A 103 -15.34 11.27 4.11
N LYS A 104 -15.32 10.14 3.40
CA LYS A 104 -15.81 8.84 3.90
C LYS A 104 -14.77 8.05 4.69
N ILE A 105 -13.48 8.25 4.42
CA ILE A 105 -12.42 7.55 5.15
C ILE A 105 -12.45 7.90 6.65
N PRO A 106 -12.34 6.90 7.55
CA PRO A 106 -12.30 7.12 8.99
C PRO A 106 -11.18 8.07 9.41
N ALA A 107 -11.48 8.95 10.37
CA ALA A 107 -10.56 10.00 10.83
C ALA A 107 -9.17 9.47 11.24
N ALA A 108 -9.11 8.26 11.81
CA ALA A 108 -7.86 7.64 12.27
C ALA A 108 -6.82 7.39 11.18
N ILE A 109 -7.22 7.33 9.89
CA ILE A 109 -6.31 7.13 8.76
C ILE A 109 -6.45 8.19 7.67
N ARG A 110 -7.38 9.13 7.82
CA ARG A 110 -7.70 10.14 6.80
C ARG A 110 -6.49 10.99 6.41
N ASP A 111 -5.78 11.52 7.40
CA ASP A 111 -4.64 12.40 7.14
C ASP A 111 -3.48 11.64 6.49
N LEU A 112 -3.31 10.35 6.81
CA LEU A 112 -2.34 9.48 6.15
C LEU A 112 -2.65 9.36 4.67
N LEU A 113 -3.91 9.05 4.33
CA LEU A 113 -4.34 8.95 2.94
C LEU A 113 -4.26 10.29 2.18
N ILE A 114 -4.67 11.40 2.80
CA ILE A 114 -4.55 12.74 2.20
C ILE A 114 -3.09 13.07 1.91
N ASN A 115 -2.19 12.79 2.86
CA ASN A 115 -0.76 13.03 2.68
C ASN A 115 -0.16 12.14 1.57
N ALA A 116 -0.50 10.86 1.56
CA ALA A 116 -0.10 9.93 0.50
C ALA A 116 -0.66 10.35 -0.88
N SER A 117 -1.81 11.01 -0.92
CA SER A 117 -2.47 11.44 -2.15
C SER A 117 -1.92 12.72 -2.76
N LYS A 118 -1.02 13.46 -2.09
CA LYS A 118 -0.47 14.74 -2.60
C LYS A 118 0.17 14.62 -3.99
N GLY A 119 0.74 13.45 -4.31
CA GLY A 119 1.31 13.13 -5.63
C GLY A 119 0.46 12.18 -6.48
N CYS A 120 -0.72 11.79 -6.00
CA CYS A 120 -1.54 10.72 -6.59
C CYS A 120 -2.93 11.25 -6.96
N VAL A 121 -3.00 12.18 -7.92
CA VAL A 121 -4.26 12.87 -8.30
C VAL A 121 -4.71 12.64 -9.73
N HIS A 122 -3.85 12.05 -10.57
CA HIS A 122 -4.12 11.81 -11.99
C HIS A 122 -3.89 10.33 -12.30
N PRO A 123 -4.91 9.47 -12.12
CA PRO A 123 -4.76 8.05 -12.35
C PRO A 123 -4.53 7.75 -13.84
N GLU A 124 -3.61 6.84 -14.12
CA GLU A 124 -3.30 6.37 -15.47
C GLU A 124 -3.78 4.92 -15.64
N GLY A 125 -4.42 4.62 -16.77
CA GLY A 125 -4.87 3.28 -17.09
C GLY A 125 -6.02 3.26 -18.09
N ASP A 126 -6.10 2.19 -18.87
CA ASP A 126 -7.10 2.04 -19.95
C ASP A 126 -8.49 1.63 -19.42
N THR A 127 -8.58 1.13 -18.19
CA THR A 127 -9.83 0.67 -17.56
C THR A 127 -9.97 1.22 -16.14
N LEU A 128 -11.18 1.16 -15.58
CA LEU A 128 -11.42 1.53 -14.17
C LEU A 128 -10.58 0.68 -13.21
N CYS A 129 -10.44 -0.62 -13.48
CA CYS A 129 -9.56 -1.51 -12.70
C CYS A 129 -8.10 -1.05 -12.72
N HIS A 130 -7.57 -0.66 -13.88
CA HIS A 130 -6.20 -0.17 -13.99
C HIS A 130 -6.01 1.18 -13.27
N LYS A 131 -6.97 2.11 -13.41
CA LYS A 131 -6.95 3.40 -12.71
C LYS A 131 -7.03 3.23 -11.19
N ALA A 132 -7.86 2.30 -10.71
CA ALA A 132 -7.94 1.97 -9.29
C ALA A 132 -6.59 1.43 -8.76
N TRP A 133 -6.00 0.46 -9.48
CA TRP A 133 -4.68 -0.07 -9.13
C TRP A 133 -3.60 1.00 -9.15
N TRP A 134 -3.65 1.94 -10.11
CA TRP A 134 -2.74 3.08 -10.16
C TRP A 134 -2.75 3.90 -8.86
N PHE A 135 -3.93 4.19 -8.31
CA PHE A 135 -4.02 4.88 -7.00
C PHE A 135 -3.34 4.07 -5.90
N HIS A 136 -3.66 2.78 -5.81
CA HIS A 136 -3.12 1.92 -4.76
C HIS A 136 -1.59 1.77 -4.85
N GLN A 137 -1.01 1.59 -6.03
CA GLN A 137 0.46 1.58 -6.16
C GLN A 137 1.07 2.95 -5.83
N CYS A 138 0.41 4.06 -6.20
CA CYS A 138 0.91 5.40 -5.92
C CYS A 138 0.91 5.68 -4.41
N TRP A 139 -0.18 5.35 -3.71
CA TRP A 139 -0.28 5.49 -2.25
C TRP A 139 0.71 4.56 -1.53
N LYS A 140 0.88 3.31 -1.98
CA LYS A 140 1.87 2.39 -1.40
C LYS A 140 3.30 2.91 -1.57
N LYS A 141 3.62 3.50 -2.72
CA LYS A 141 4.94 4.14 -2.95
C LYS A 141 5.12 5.41 -2.11
N ALA A 142 4.06 6.19 -1.88
CA ALA A 142 4.11 7.43 -1.13
C ALA A 142 4.24 7.20 0.39
N ASP A 143 3.59 6.18 0.93
CA ASP A 143 3.65 5.80 2.35
C ASP A 143 3.62 4.27 2.54
N PRO A 144 4.73 3.55 2.25
CA PRO A 144 4.78 2.09 2.36
C PRO A 144 4.66 1.58 3.80
N VAL A 145 4.90 2.45 4.79
CA VAL A 145 4.78 2.11 6.21
C VAL A 145 3.31 1.98 6.60
N HIS A 146 2.46 2.91 6.17
CA HIS A 146 1.05 2.93 6.58
C HIS A 146 0.10 2.38 5.53
N TYR A 147 0.51 2.20 4.28
CA TYR A 147 -0.35 1.58 3.29
C TYR A 147 -0.79 0.17 3.74
N PHE A 148 -2.08 -0.10 3.55
CA PHE A 148 -2.67 -1.44 3.66
C PHE A 148 -3.83 -1.56 2.68
N LEU A 149 -4.09 -2.78 2.25
CA LEU A 149 -5.25 -3.13 1.45
C LEU A 149 -6.09 -4.13 2.29
N PRO A 150 -7.36 -3.81 2.60
CA PRO A 150 -8.18 -4.64 3.49
C PRO A 150 -8.58 -5.97 2.86
#